data_AF-A0AAE1DCX4-F1
#
_entry.id   AF-A0AAE1DCX4-F1
#
_cell.length_a   1.000
_cell.length_b   1.000
_cell.length_c   1.000
_cell.angle_alpha   90.00
_cell.angle_beta   90.00
_cell.angle_gamma   90.00
#
_symmetry.space_group_name_H-M   'P 1'
#
loop_
_entity.id
_entity.type
_entity.pdbx_description
1 polymer ?
#
loop_
_entity_poly.entity_id
_entity_poly.type
_entity_poly.pdbx_seq_one_letter_code
_entity_poly.pdbx_strand_id
1 'polypeptide(L)'
;MLAHDRKRPLHVIFLLHQNLMKIARIFWPRYISNEDLLEQCQHETMETIIIRRRWRWIGHVLRKEQDAIPRVAVQWRPEGHRKRGRPKTTWRRTVEAEAAAMGQSWGTLRMLAQDREQWKEFVAALIAYGKKGSK
;
A
#
# COMPACT_ATOMS: atom_id res chain seq x y z
N MET A 1 -49.06 16.19 -7.21
CA MET A 1 -47.69 16.75 -7.07
C MET A 1 -47.42 16.97 -5.60
N LEU A 2 -46.27 16.51 -5.10
CA LEU A 2 -45.45 17.06 -3.99
C LEU A 2 -44.61 15.92 -3.40
N ALA A 3 -43.50 15.62 -4.07
CA ALA A 3 -42.41 14.85 -3.48
C ALA A 3 -41.73 15.77 -2.45
N HIS A 4 -41.95 15.50 -1.15
CA HIS A 4 -41.20 16.18 -0.10
C HIS A 4 -39.74 15.73 -0.13
N ASP A 5 -38.89 16.60 -0.65
CA ASP A 5 -37.43 16.53 -0.60
C ASP A 5 -36.98 16.49 0.87
N ARG A 6 -36.71 15.29 1.40
CA ARG A 6 -36.16 15.08 2.74
C ARG A 6 -34.64 15.15 2.72
N LYS A 7 -34.06 16.23 2.23
CA LYS A 7 -32.66 16.58 2.53
C LYS A 7 -32.61 17.33 3.86
N ARG A 8 -32.74 16.61 4.97
CA ARG A 8 -32.35 17.18 6.27
C ARG A 8 -30.84 17.45 6.19
N PRO A 9 -30.36 18.68 6.47
CA PRO A 9 -28.94 18.98 6.39
C PRO A 9 -28.20 18.05 7.37
N LEU A 10 -27.19 17.33 6.88
CA LEU A 10 -26.36 16.43 7.71
C LEU A 10 -25.84 17.12 8.98
N HIS A 11 -25.65 18.44 8.93
CA HIS A 11 -25.28 19.29 10.06
C HIS A 11 -26.30 19.29 11.21
N VAL A 12 -27.61 19.25 10.91
CA VAL A 12 -28.67 19.24 11.92
C VAL A 12 -28.74 17.88 12.62
N ILE A 13 -28.57 16.78 11.86
CA ILE A 13 -28.49 15.42 12.41
C ILE A 13 -27.23 15.26 13.27
N PHE A 14 -26.10 15.81 12.83
CA PHE A 14 -24.84 15.78 13.55
C PHE A 14 -24.92 16.52 14.90
N LEU A 15 -25.49 17.73 14.92
CA LEU A 15 -25.62 18.55 16.13
C LEU A 15 -26.62 17.95 17.14
N LEU A 16 -27.74 17.39 16.67
CA LEU A 16 -28.71 16.71 17.53
C LEU A 16 -28.12 15.44 18.15
N HIS A 17 -27.38 14.65 17.37
CA HIS A 17 -26.68 13.47 17.86
C HIS A 17 -25.63 13.83 18.93
N GLN A 18 -24.90 14.93 18.74
CA GLN A 18 -23.88 15.38 19.69
C GLN A 18 -24.47 15.82 21.05
N ASN A 19 -25.60 16.53 21.05
CA ASN A 19 -26.24 16.98 22.29
C ASN A 19 -26.89 15.82 23.08
N LEU A 20 -27.52 14.87 22.38
CA LEU A 20 -28.07 13.66 23.00
C LEU A 20 -26.97 12.82 23.66
N MET A 21 -25.82 12.68 23.00
CA MET A 21 -24.66 11.95 23.54
C MET A 21 -24.08 12.64 24.80
N LYS A 22 -24.02 13.99 24.83
CA LYS A 22 -23.59 14.76 26.01
C LYS A 22 -24.54 14.57 27.21
N ILE A 23 -25.85 14.63 26.99
CA ILE A 23 -26.87 14.44 28.04
C ILE A 23 -26.80 13.01 28.59
N ALA A 24 -26.65 12.03 27.70
CA ALA A 24 -26.47 10.63 28.09
C ALA A 24 -25.09 10.33 28.72
N ARG A 25 -24.19 11.32 28.83
CA ARG A 25 -22.79 11.19 29.27
C ARG A 25 -22.00 10.14 28.48
N ILE A 26 -22.38 9.90 27.23
CA ILE A 26 -21.70 8.96 26.33
C ILE A 26 -20.61 9.75 25.60
N PHE A 27 -19.37 9.55 26.03
CA PHE A 27 -18.20 10.14 25.38
C PHE A 27 -17.94 9.42 24.05
N TRP A 28 -17.96 10.17 22.94
CA TRP A 28 -17.47 9.65 21.66
C TRP A 28 -16.00 9.28 21.81
N PRO A 29 -15.50 8.18 21.18
CA PRO A 29 -14.29 7.54 21.63
C PRO A 29 -13.10 8.50 21.65
N ARG A 30 -12.20 8.25 22.61
CA ARG A 30 -10.82 8.73 22.61
C ARG A 30 -10.30 8.77 21.17
N TYR A 31 -9.55 9.80 20.83
CA TYR A 31 -8.71 9.75 19.63
C TYR A 31 -7.85 8.47 19.69
N ILE A 32 -8.12 7.51 18.81
CA ILE A 32 -7.35 6.28 18.65
C ILE A 32 -6.43 6.52 17.46
N SER A 33 -5.13 6.29 17.62
CA SER A 33 -4.20 6.38 16.50
C SER A 33 -4.47 5.26 15.48
N ASN A 34 -4.05 5.46 14.22
CA ASN A 34 -4.19 4.40 13.22
C ASN A 34 -3.39 3.16 13.62
N GLU A 35 -2.26 3.36 14.30
CA GLU A 35 -1.41 2.31 14.86
C GLU A 35 -2.16 1.48 15.90
N ASP A 36 -2.77 2.12 16.89
CA ASP A 36 -3.52 1.46 17.97
C ASP A 36 -4.75 0.71 17.41
N LEU A 37 -5.43 1.29 16.42
CA LEU A 37 -6.59 0.67 15.79
C LEU A 37 -6.19 -0.59 15.01
N LEU A 38 -5.07 -0.54 14.28
CA LEU A 38 -4.55 -1.70 13.56
C LEU A 38 -4.09 -2.81 14.52
N GLU A 39 -3.44 -2.44 15.63
CA GLU A 39 -3.04 -3.39 16.67
C GLU A 39 -4.27 -4.07 17.31
N GLN A 40 -5.29 -3.28 17.66
CA GLN A 40 -6.53 -3.79 18.25
C GLN A 40 -7.27 -4.74 17.30
N CYS A 41 -7.28 -4.45 15.99
CA CYS A 41 -7.89 -5.32 14.99
C CYS A 41 -6.98 -6.45 14.50
N GLN A 42 -5.75 -6.56 15.02
CA GLN A 42 -4.74 -7.51 14.54
C GLN A 42 -4.50 -7.42 13.02
N HIS A 43 -4.62 -6.21 12.47
CA HIS A 43 -4.50 -5.94 11.05
C HIS A 43 -3.13 -5.34 10.71
N GLU A 44 -2.65 -5.68 9.52
CA GLU A 44 -1.43 -5.10 8.99
C GLU A 44 -1.69 -3.75 8.32
N THR A 45 -0.67 -2.90 8.28
CA THR A 45 -0.74 -1.64 7.52
C THR A 45 -0.95 -1.94 6.03
N MET A 46 -1.69 -1.05 5.36
CA MET A 46 -1.92 -1.16 3.92
C MET A 46 -0.60 -1.19 3.13
N GLU A 47 0.40 -0.42 3.57
CA GLU A 47 1.73 -0.40 2.98
C GLU A 47 2.40 -1.78 3.00
N THR A 48 2.34 -2.47 4.14
CA THR A 48 2.89 -3.82 4.30
C THR A 48 2.24 -4.80 3.32
N ILE A 49 0.90 -4.73 3.20
CA ILE A 49 0.13 -5.59 2.30
C ILE A 49 0.52 -5.32 0.84
N ILE A 50 0.62 -4.05 0.44
CA ILE A 50 0.96 -3.65 -0.92
C ILE A 50 2.38 -4.12 -1.27
N ILE A 51 3.37 -3.87 -0.42
CA ILE A 51 4.76 -4.31 -0.63
C ILE A 51 4.78 -5.84 -0.80
N ARG A 52 4.16 -6.58 0.11
CA ARG A 52 4.13 -8.05 0.04
C ARG A 52 3.53 -8.56 -1.26
N ARG A 53 2.37 -8.05 -1.65
CA ARG A 53 1.67 -8.49 -2.88
C ARG A 53 2.48 -8.19 -4.12
N ARG A 54 3.07 -6.99 -4.18
CA ARG A 54 3.91 -6.55 -5.30
C ARG A 54 5.13 -7.44 -5.47
N TRP A 55 5.86 -7.70 -4.38
CA TRP A 55 7.07 -8.52 -4.44
C TRP A 55 6.79 -10.01 -4.60
N ARG A 56 5.63 -10.50 -4.12
CA ARG A 56 5.15 -11.85 -4.48
C ARG A 56 4.94 -11.99 -5.99
N TRP A 57 4.30 -10.99 -6.61
CA TRP A 57 4.06 -10.96 -8.06
C TRP A 57 5.37 -10.84 -8.85
N ILE A 58 6.28 -9.94 -8.45
CA ILE A 58 7.60 -9.78 -9.09
C ILE A 58 8.36 -11.11 -9.04
N GLY A 59 8.42 -11.78 -7.89
CA GLY A 59 9.09 -13.07 -7.79
C GLY A 59 8.48 -14.13 -8.71
N HIS A 60 7.14 -14.15 -8.83
CA HIS A 60 6.48 -15.04 -9.79
C HIS A 60 6.88 -14.75 -11.23
N VAL A 61 6.94 -13.47 -11.62
CA VAL A 61 7.36 -13.06 -12.98
C VAL A 61 8.83 -13.37 -13.25
N LEU A 62 9.72 -13.13 -12.28
CA LEU A 62 11.16 -13.38 -12.44
C LEU A 62 11.53 -14.87 -12.58
N ARG A 63 10.66 -15.76 -12.08
CA ARG A 63 10.79 -17.22 -12.22
C ARG A 63 10.26 -17.78 -13.56
N LYS A 64 9.54 -16.99 -14.36
CA LYS A 64 9.11 -17.42 -15.70
C LYS A 64 10.32 -17.49 -16.65
N GLU A 65 10.15 -18.16 -17.79
CA GLU A 65 11.16 -18.23 -18.86
C GLU A 65 11.62 -16.83 -19.32
N GLN A 66 12.80 -16.76 -19.93
CA GLN A 66 13.45 -15.47 -20.24
C GLN A 66 12.68 -14.65 -21.28
N ASP A 67 12.08 -15.34 -22.24
CA ASP A 67 11.27 -14.86 -23.34
C ASP A 67 9.79 -14.65 -22.98
N ALA A 68 9.37 -15.08 -21.78
CA ALA A 68 8.01 -14.88 -21.32
C ALA A 68 7.66 -13.38 -21.31
N ILE A 69 6.59 -13.00 -22.04
CA ILE A 69 6.05 -11.64 -22.15
C ILE A 69 6.04 -10.87 -20.81
N PRO A 70 5.50 -11.42 -19.69
CA PRO A 70 5.49 -10.67 -18.43
C PRO A 70 6.90 -10.35 -17.90
N ARG A 71 7.89 -11.22 -18.14
CA ARG A 71 9.28 -11.02 -17.69
C ARG A 71 9.97 -9.91 -18.48
N VAL A 72 9.73 -9.88 -19.79
CA VAL A 72 10.18 -8.79 -20.67
C VAL A 72 9.50 -7.47 -20.27
N ALA A 73 8.19 -7.47 -20.08
CA ALA A 73 7.42 -6.29 -19.72
C ALA A 73 7.87 -5.66 -18.39
N VAL A 74 8.20 -6.48 -17.38
CA VAL A 74 8.71 -5.98 -16.08
C VAL A 74 10.06 -5.27 -16.22
N GLN A 75 10.87 -5.60 -17.22
CA GLN A 75 12.17 -4.95 -17.46
C GLN A 75 12.10 -3.81 -18.48
N TRP A 76 11.04 -3.77 -19.30
CA TRP A 76 10.91 -2.80 -20.36
C TRP A 76 10.80 -1.34 -19.89
N ARG A 77 11.64 -0.47 -20.44
CA ARG A 77 11.69 0.96 -20.14
C ARG A 77 11.12 1.72 -21.34
N PRO A 78 9.95 2.37 -21.21
CA PRO A 78 9.41 3.16 -22.30
C PRO A 78 10.27 4.41 -22.50
N GLU A 79 10.66 4.65 -23.74
CA GLU A 79 11.39 5.85 -24.15
C GLU A 79 10.45 7.07 -24.27
N GLY A 80 11.03 8.26 -24.10
CA GLY A 80 10.33 9.53 -24.30
C GLY A 80 10.02 10.33 -23.03
N HIS A 81 9.55 11.56 -23.23
CA HIS A 81 9.22 12.49 -22.15
C HIS A 81 7.79 12.34 -21.65
N ARG A 82 7.62 12.53 -20.34
CA ARG A 82 6.30 12.51 -19.70
C ARG A 82 5.66 13.89 -19.78
N LYS A 83 4.36 13.94 -20.10
CA LYS A 83 3.58 15.17 -20.07
C LYS A 83 3.50 15.73 -18.64
N ARG A 84 3.37 17.07 -18.52
CA ARG A 84 3.16 17.77 -17.25
C ARG A 84 1.86 17.28 -16.59
N GLY A 85 1.84 17.20 -15.26
CA GLY A 85 0.68 16.76 -14.45
C GLY A 85 0.65 15.26 -14.10
N ARG A 86 1.48 14.41 -14.72
CA ARG A 86 1.55 12.98 -14.35
C ARG A 86 2.30 12.77 -13.03
N PRO A 87 1.91 11.79 -12.19
CA PRO A 87 2.67 11.44 -10.99
C PRO A 87 4.16 11.21 -11.28
N LYS A 88 5.02 11.79 -10.43
CA LYS A 88 6.48 11.69 -10.54
C LYS A 88 6.97 10.26 -10.28
N THR A 89 6.30 9.55 -9.40
CA THR A 89 6.58 8.15 -9.04
C THR A 89 5.88 7.20 -10.02
N THR A 90 6.59 6.15 -10.41
CA THR A 90 6.05 5.07 -11.24
C THR A 90 6.36 3.76 -10.57
N TRP A 91 5.55 2.73 -10.86
CA TRP A 91 5.77 1.38 -10.34
C TRP A 91 7.23 0.94 -10.40
N ARG A 92 7.90 1.11 -11.56
CA ARG A 92 9.34 0.78 -11.72
C ARG A 92 10.23 1.55 -10.74
N ARG A 93 10.01 2.85 -10.57
CA ARG A 93 10.82 3.70 -9.66
C ARG A 93 10.61 3.27 -8.21
N THR A 94 9.38 2.91 -7.84
CA THR A 94 9.07 2.40 -6.50
C THR A 94 9.78 1.06 -6.25
N VAL A 95 9.70 0.12 -7.20
CA VAL A 95 10.37 -1.18 -7.09
C VAL A 95 11.89 -1.04 -7.07
N GLU A 96 12.46 -0.19 -7.93
CA GLU A 96 13.90 0.07 -7.97
C GLU A 96 14.39 0.74 -6.68
N ALA A 97 13.62 1.68 -6.10
CA ALA A 97 13.95 2.29 -4.82
C ALA A 97 13.90 1.28 -3.67
N GLU A 98 12.87 0.43 -3.62
CA GLU A 98 12.75 -0.65 -2.63
C GLU A 98 13.88 -1.68 -2.76
N ALA A 99 14.25 -2.06 -3.99
CA ALA A 99 15.40 -2.93 -4.25
C ALA A 99 16.70 -2.29 -3.78
N ALA A 100 16.91 -1.01 -4.13
CA ALA A 100 18.11 -0.26 -3.77
C ALA A 100 18.24 -0.06 -2.27
N ALA A 101 17.14 0.11 -1.55
CA ALA A 101 17.12 0.18 -0.08
C ALA A 101 17.67 -1.11 0.57
N MET A 102 17.54 -2.25 -0.12
CA MET A 102 18.10 -3.54 0.30
C MET A 102 19.46 -3.85 -0.37
N GLY A 103 20.06 -2.89 -1.07
CA GLY A 103 21.31 -3.07 -1.81
C GLY A 103 21.21 -4.01 -3.01
N GLN A 104 20.00 -4.26 -3.53
CA GLN A 104 19.75 -5.24 -4.58
C GLN A 104 19.60 -4.60 -5.96
N SER A 105 20.19 -5.24 -6.97
CA SER A 105 19.99 -4.91 -8.38
C SER A 105 18.99 -5.87 -9.05
N TRP A 106 18.46 -5.51 -10.23
CA TRP A 106 17.63 -6.43 -11.03
C TRP A 106 18.36 -7.72 -11.42
N GLY A 107 19.70 -7.69 -11.55
CA GLY A 107 20.51 -8.88 -11.79
C GLY A 107 20.44 -9.83 -10.59
N THR A 108 20.71 -9.31 -9.40
CA THR A 108 20.70 -10.08 -8.16
C THR A 108 19.30 -10.60 -7.83
N LEU A 109 18.26 -9.78 -8.02
CA LEU A 109 16.87 -10.20 -7.81
C LEU A 109 16.44 -11.35 -8.72
N ARG A 110 16.97 -11.42 -9.95
CA ARG A 110 16.68 -12.54 -10.87
C ARG A 110 17.22 -13.86 -10.35
N MET A 111 18.41 -13.84 -9.76
CA MET A 111 19.04 -15.01 -9.16
C MET A 111 18.33 -15.38 -7.85
N LEU A 112 18.13 -14.40 -6.97
CA LEU A 112 17.46 -14.56 -5.68
C LEU A 112 16.02 -15.07 -5.82
N ALA A 113 15.30 -14.68 -6.89
CA ALA A 113 13.92 -15.12 -7.12
C ALA A 113 13.78 -16.61 -7.45
N GLN A 114 14.85 -17.27 -7.92
CA GLN A 114 14.80 -18.70 -8.26
C GLN A 114 14.67 -19.56 -6.99
N ASP A 115 15.36 -19.18 -5.93
CA ASP A 115 15.19 -19.77 -4.61
C ASP A 115 13.95 -19.16 -3.93
N ARG A 116 12.95 -19.99 -3.66
CA ARG A 116 11.69 -19.55 -3.06
C ARG A 116 11.84 -19.13 -1.60
N GLU A 117 12.75 -19.77 -0.85
CA GLU A 117 12.96 -19.45 0.56
C GLU A 117 13.78 -18.16 0.69
N GLN A 118 14.88 -18.01 -0.07
CA GLN A 118 15.62 -16.74 -0.12
C GLN A 118 14.73 -15.58 -0.59
N TRP A 119 13.83 -15.81 -1.55
CA TRP A 119 12.87 -14.80 -1.96
C TRP A 119 11.91 -14.40 -0.84
N LYS A 120 11.39 -15.36 -0.07
CA LYS A 120 10.50 -15.07 1.07
C LYS A 120 11.24 -14.26 2.15
N GLU A 121 12.47 -14.66 2.48
CA GLU A 121 13.32 -13.96 3.46
C GLU A 121 13.59 -12.52 3.03
N PHE A 122 13.94 -12.30 1.76
CA PHE A 122 14.12 -10.97 1.20
C PHE A 122 12.86 -10.10 1.31
N VAL A 123 11.69 -10.65 0.97
CA VAL A 123 10.42 -9.92 1.07
C VAL A 123 10.08 -9.60 2.53
N ALA A 124 10.35 -10.52 3.46
CA ALA A 124 10.16 -10.28 4.89
C ALA A 124 11.09 -9.17 5.40
N ALA A 125 12.36 -9.20 5.00
CA ALA A 125 13.34 -8.17 5.35
C ALA A 125 12.97 -6.80 4.79
N LEU A 126 12.46 -6.74 3.56
CA LEU A 126 11.98 -5.51 2.94
C LEU A 126 10.77 -4.92 3.68
N ILE A 127 9.81 -5.76 4.08
CA ILE A 127 8.66 -5.32 4.90
C ILE A 127 9.14 -4.78 6.26
N ALA A 128 10.10 -5.45 6.89
CA ALA A 128 10.67 -4.99 8.16
C ALA A 128 11.44 -3.67 8.00
N TYR A 129 12.10 -3.45 6.87
CA TYR A 129 12.76 -2.19 6.53
C TYR A 129 11.74 -1.06 6.36
N GLY A 130 10.65 -1.29 5.61
CA GLY A 130 9.58 -0.32 5.42
C GLY A 130 8.95 0.18 6.72
N LYS A 131 8.79 -0.69 7.72
CA LYS A 131 8.31 -0.31 9.07
C LYS A 131 9.24 0.68 9.80
N LYS A 132 10.54 0.68 9.53
CA LYS A 132 11.51 1.58 10.21
C LYS A 132 11.49 3.01 9.67
N GLY A 133 11.06 3.21 8.43
CA GLY A 133 11.03 4.52 7.76
C GLY A 133 9.76 5.35 8.01
N SER A 134 8.76 4.80 8.70
CA SER A 134 7.46 5.45 8.98
C SER A 134 7.42 6.18 10.33
N LYS A 135 8.53 6.81 10.74
CA LYS A 135 8.58 7.70 11.92
C LYS A 135 8.67 9.15 11.49
#